data_AF-A0A8H6B1A2-F1
#
_entry.id   AF-A0A8H6B1A2-F1
#
_cell.length_a   1.000
_cell.length_b   1.000
_cell.length_c   1.000
_cell.angle_alpha   90.00
_cell.angle_beta   90.00
_cell.angle_gamma   90.00
#
_symmetry.space_group_name_H-M   'P 1'
#
loop_
_entity.id
_entity.type
_entity.pdbx_description
1 polymer ?
#
loop_
_entity_poly.entity_id
_entity_poly.type
_entity_poly.pdbx_seq_one_letter_code
_entity_poly.pdbx_strand_id
1 'polypeptide(L)'
;MVFIPGDNKVQIPELADTEGPPAYTPYDTPAPSTISGSSYPPDFSSLPPTPSSSNPSTSPPLNIPISNAVSSSRSVSLSGPLKFSTSAKIVLYDHVTVHDHVRSSSSISLDGGEGKGGVVIMGTVKSSSSIEMRGDVYVQGDVKSSSKVLLEGIGGLVRVGGKVDTSGQVTIRGAVEVGNVESSGKIIVESLEKQRIVLGDLQSRGGMEIEGDVEIRNELKASGNVKINGKLHVHGNFTVHGNVKVQAGSELIVNGRRTIHGKMENA
;
A
#
# COMPACT_ATOMS: atom_id res chain seq x y z
N MET A 1 20.65 45.77 -21.24
CA MET A 1 19.78 46.33 -22.31
C MET A 1 19.80 45.32 -23.44
N VAL A 2 18.73 44.52 -23.57
CA VAL A 2 18.58 43.51 -24.61
C VAL A 2 17.26 43.82 -25.31
N PHE A 3 17.36 44.02 -26.63
CA PHE A 3 16.29 44.42 -27.52
C PHE A 3 15.28 43.30 -27.72
N ILE A 4 13.99 43.64 -27.66
CA ILE A 4 12.87 42.80 -28.09
C ILE A 4 12.27 43.46 -29.35
N PRO A 5 12.35 42.87 -30.54
CA PRO A 5 11.37 43.07 -31.59
C PRO A 5 10.29 41.98 -31.44
N GLY A 6 9.00 42.16 -31.66
CA GLY A 6 8.23 43.08 -32.49
C GLY A 6 6.97 42.28 -32.87
N ASP A 7 5.82 42.93 -32.91
CA ASP A 7 4.48 42.35 -33.05
C ASP A 7 4.33 41.19 -34.05
N ASN A 8 3.93 40.02 -33.56
CA ASN A 8 3.33 38.97 -34.39
C ASN A 8 1.84 38.87 -34.09
N LYS A 9 1.03 39.61 -34.86
CA LYS A 9 -0.41 39.37 -34.97
C LYS A 9 -0.61 38.05 -35.70
N VAL A 10 -0.98 36.99 -34.97
CA VAL A 10 -1.43 35.74 -35.56
C VAL A 10 -2.88 35.92 -36.00
N GLN A 11 -3.10 35.80 -37.30
CA GLN A 11 -4.38 35.83 -37.98
C GLN A 11 -5.13 34.52 -37.70
N ILE A 12 -6.29 34.61 -37.06
CA ILE A 12 -7.14 33.45 -36.73
C ILE A 12 -7.88 33.03 -38.02
N PRO A 13 -7.78 31.78 -38.49
CA PRO A 13 -8.63 31.30 -39.57
C PRO A 13 -10.06 31.07 -39.08
N GLU A 14 -11.00 31.53 -39.89
CA GLU A 14 -12.45 31.40 -39.74
C GLU A 14 -12.86 29.92 -39.73
N LEU A 15 -13.53 29.48 -38.67
CA LEU A 15 -14.04 28.11 -38.50
C LEU A 15 -15.24 27.90 -39.42
N ALA A 16 -15.12 26.95 -40.35
CA ALA A 16 -16.23 26.48 -41.16
C ALA A 16 -17.23 25.68 -40.30
N ASP A 17 -18.50 26.04 -40.41
CA ASP A 17 -19.64 25.30 -39.88
C ASP A 17 -19.70 23.88 -40.44
N THR A 18 -19.60 22.86 -39.56
CA THR A 18 -20.07 21.50 -39.86
C THR A 18 -20.66 20.83 -38.62
N GLU A 19 -21.98 20.71 -38.67
CA GLU A 19 -22.88 19.71 -38.07
C GLU A 19 -22.82 19.45 -36.55
N GLY A 20 -23.93 19.81 -35.88
CA GLY A 20 -24.25 19.38 -34.52
C GLY A 20 -24.48 17.86 -34.44
N PRO A 21 -24.44 17.29 -33.22
CA PRO A 21 -24.55 15.84 -33.03
C PRO A 21 -25.90 15.32 -33.54
N PRO A 22 -25.95 14.12 -34.15
CA PRO A 22 -27.18 13.57 -34.70
C PRO A 22 -28.24 13.35 -33.61
N ALA A 23 -29.50 13.53 -34.00
CA ALA A 23 -30.66 13.35 -33.13
C ALA A 23 -30.82 11.89 -32.66
N TYR A 24 -31.12 11.71 -31.38
CA TYR A 24 -31.37 10.42 -30.74
C TYR A 24 -32.54 9.66 -31.39
N THR A 25 -32.31 8.41 -31.80
CA THR A 25 -33.37 7.46 -32.18
C THR A 25 -33.70 6.52 -31.01
N PRO A 26 -34.98 6.19 -30.74
CA PRO A 26 -35.41 5.51 -29.51
C PRO A 26 -35.27 3.97 -29.52
N TYR A 27 -34.19 3.44 -30.13
CA TYR A 27 -33.98 1.98 -30.24
C TYR A 27 -32.60 1.48 -29.77
N ASP A 28 -31.96 2.17 -28.83
CA ASP A 28 -30.85 1.61 -28.05
C ASP A 28 -31.39 0.96 -26.76
N THR A 29 -31.76 -0.31 -26.86
CA THR A 29 -31.88 -1.19 -25.70
C THR A 29 -30.49 -1.41 -25.13
N PRO A 30 -30.18 -1.04 -23.87
CA PRO A 30 -28.89 -1.38 -23.28
C PRO A 30 -28.75 -2.90 -23.20
N ALA A 31 -27.64 -3.43 -23.73
CA ALA A 31 -27.29 -4.83 -23.60
C ALA A 31 -27.28 -5.23 -22.11
N PRO A 32 -27.87 -6.39 -21.74
CA PRO A 32 -27.87 -6.84 -20.36
C PRO A 32 -26.45 -7.07 -19.88
N SER A 33 -26.07 -6.41 -18.78
CA SER A 33 -24.82 -6.61 -18.06
C SER A 33 -24.75 -8.05 -17.56
N THR A 34 -23.99 -8.89 -18.26
CA THR A 34 -23.59 -10.20 -17.74
C THR A 34 -22.60 -10.00 -16.61
N ILE A 35 -23.13 -10.01 -15.39
CA ILE A 35 -22.38 -10.24 -14.16
C ILE A 35 -21.89 -11.70 -14.22
N SER A 36 -20.69 -11.91 -14.74
CA SER A 36 -19.92 -13.13 -14.47
C SER A 36 -19.11 -12.87 -13.21
N GLY A 37 -19.59 -13.39 -12.08
CA GLY A 37 -18.79 -13.54 -10.88
C GLY A 37 -17.60 -14.44 -11.19
N SER A 38 -16.41 -13.86 -11.22
CA SER A 38 -15.16 -14.59 -11.39
C SER A 38 -14.35 -14.45 -10.10
N SER A 39 -14.43 -15.46 -9.24
CA SER A 39 -13.60 -15.63 -8.04
C SER A 39 -12.19 -16.09 -8.45
N TYR A 40 -11.43 -15.21 -9.11
CA TYR A 40 -10.02 -15.46 -9.41
C TYR A 40 -9.14 -14.52 -8.58
N PRO A 41 -8.03 -15.01 -8.01
CA PRO A 41 -7.02 -14.15 -7.40
C PRO A 41 -6.46 -13.19 -8.46
N PRO A 42 -5.98 -12.00 -8.06
CA PRO A 42 -5.38 -11.06 -9.00
C PRO A 42 -4.23 -11.73 -9.77
N ASP A 43 -4.27 -11.63 -11.09
CA ASP A 43 -3.23 -12.13 -11.98
C ASP A 43 -1.98 -11.24 -11.84
N PHE A 44 -0.86 -11.85 -11.43
CA PHE A 44 0.43 -11.19 -11.20
C PHE A 44 1.37 -11.29 -12.42
N SER A 45 0.85 -11.69 -13.58
CA SER A 45 1.62 -11.87 -14.82
C SER A 45 2.17 -10.57 -15.43
N SER A 46 1.78 -9.40 -14.92
CA SER A 46 2.18 -8.08 -15.47
C SER A 46 3.21 -7.32 -14.63
N LEU A 47 4.01 -7.99 -13.79
CA LEU A 47 5.22 -7.38 -13.25
C LEU A 47 6.14 -6.94 -14.40
N PRO A 48 6.79 -5.76 -14.33
CA PRO A 48 7.72 -5.35 -15.37
C PRO A 48 8.82 -6.41 -15.55
N PRO A 49 9.24 -6.71 -16.80
CA PRO A 49 10.31 -7.67 -17.03
C PRO A 49 11.56 -7.21 -16.29
N THR A 50 12.24 -8.16 -15.66
CA THR A 50 13.56 -7.95 -15.08
C THR A 50 14.48 -7.32 -16.15
N PRO A 51 15.24 -6.25 -15.83
CA PRO A 51 16.18 -5.72 -16.80
C PRO A 51 17.24 -6.80 -17.06
N SER A 52 17.26 -7.33 -18.29
CA SER A 52 18.29 -8.23 -18.75
C SER A 52 19.60 -7.44 -18.87
N SER A 53 20.44 -7.46 -17.85
CA SER A 53 21.81 -6.95 -17.96
C SER A 53 22.71 -8.04 -18.53
N SER A 54 23.22 -7.76 -19.72
CA SER A 54 24.33 -8.46 -20.34
C SER A 54 25.59 -8.34 -19.47
N ASN A 55 26.22 -9.49 -19.20
CA ASN A 55 27.52 -9.71 -18.54
C ASN A 55 27.67 -9.26 -17.07
N PRO A 56 27.61 -10.20 -16.10
CA PRO A 56 28.22 -9.96 -14.80
C PRO A 56 29.73 -10.16 -14.91
N SER A 57 30.49 -9.10 -14.61
CA SER A 57 31.87 -9.27 -14.17
C SER A 57 31.87 -10.25 -13.00
N THR A 58 32.65 -11.32 -13.12
CA THR A 58 32.77 -12.40 -12.14
C THR A 58 33.25 -11.87 -10.79
N SER A 59 32.32 -11.47 -9.93
CA SER A 59 32.49 -11.47 -8.50
C SER A 59 31.45 -12.43 -7.95
N PRO A 60 31.83 -13.47 -7.19
CA PRO A 60 30.86 -14.41 -6.64
C PRO A 60 29.85 -13.65 -5.76
N PRO A 61 28.58 -14.10 -5.66
CA PRO A 61 27.66 -13.54 -4.69
C PRO A 61 28.31 -13.67 -3.31
N LEU A 62 28.49 -12.52 -2.65
CA LEU A 62 29.10 -12.47 -1.33
C LEU A 62 28.08 -13.10 -0.36
N ASN A 63 28.21 -14.41 -0.14
CA ASN A 63 27.36 -15.18 0.75
C ASN A 63 27.85 -14.88 2.17
N ILE A 64 27.50 -13.70 2.70
CA ILE A 64 27.92 -13.28 4.03
C ILE A 64 26.97 -13.96 5.04
N PRO A 65 27.45 -14.81 5.96
CA PRO A 65 26.70 -15.16 7.15
C PRO A 65 26.85 -14.01 8.15
N ILE A 66 25.81 -13.20 8.34
CA ILE A 66 25.96 -11.87 8.94
C ILE A 66 25.27 -11.82 10.29
N SER A 67 26.07 -12.00 11.32
CA SER A 67 25.78 -11.56 12.69
C SER A 67 26.02 -10.06 12.88
N ASN A 68 26.42 -9.33 11.83
CA ASN A 68 26.81 -7.91 11.86
C ASN A 68 26.03 -7.06 10.83
N ALA A 69 25.96 -5.74 11.05
CA ALA A 69 25.31 -4.82 10.12
C ALA A 69 25.96 -4.86 8.73
N VAL A 70 25.15 -4.98 7.68
CA VAL A 70 25.60 -4.84 6.28
C VAL A 70 25.37 -3.40 5.86
N SER A 71 26.42 -2.70 5.49
CA SER A 71 26.32 -1.43 4.78
C SER A 71 27.00 -1.55 3.42
N SER A 72 26.28 -1.22 2.36
CA SER A 72 26.76 -1.23 0.97
C SER A 72 26.12 -0.07 0.22
N SER A 73 26.89 0.57 -0.65
CA SER A 73 26.43 1.62 -1.58
C SER A 73 26.00 1.07 -2.94
N ARG A 74 25.99 -0.26 -3.10
CA ARG A 74 25.57 -1.00 -4.30
C ARG A 74 24.49 -1.99 -3.94
N SER A 75 23.77 -2.48 -4.96
CA SER A 75 22.76 -3.51 -4.78
C SER A 75 23.32 -4.72 -4.03
N VAL A 76 22.59 -5.17 -3.01
CA VAL A 76 22.99 -6.31 -2.18
C VAL A 76 21.94 -7.40 -2.31
N SER A 77 22.39 -8.60 -2.68
CA SER A 77 21.58 -9.82 -2.54
C SER A 77 22.03 -10.56 -1.29
N LEU A 78 21.10 -10.80 -0.38
CA LEU A 78 21.30 -11.49 0.88
C LEU A 78 20.57 -12.83 0.84
N SER A 79 21.31 -13.92 1.08
CA SER A 79 20.79 -15.29 1.06
C SER A 79 20.86 -15.94 2.44
N GLY A 80 19.86 -16.78 2.72
CA GLY A 80 19.69 -17.46 4.00
C GLY A 80 19.02 -16.59 5.07
N PRO A 81 18.61 -17.17 6.21
CA PRO A 81 17.86 -16.45 7.23
C PRO A 81 18.71 -15.35 7.87
N LEU A 82 18.29 -14.10 7.73
CA LEU A 82 18.92 -12.96 8.39
C LEU A 82 18.42 -12.88 9.83
N LYS A 83 19.28 -13.18 10.81
CA LYS A 83 18.95 -13.13 12.24
C LYS A 83 19.92 -12.20 12.97
N PHE A 84 19.38 -11.15 13.55
CA PHE A 84 20.13 -10.22 14.40
C PHE A 84 19.64 -10.39 15.84
N SER A 85 20.50 -10.98 16.67
CA SER A 85 20.18 -11.28 18.08
C SER A 85 20.65 -10.19 19.05
N THR A 86 21.23 -9.11 18.53
CA THR A 86 21.61 -7.93 19.32
C THR A 86 20.43 -6.97 19.40
N SER A 87 20.46 -6.05 20.37
CA SER A 87 19.52 -4.92 20.45
C SER A 87 19.72 -3.89 19.31
N ALA A 88 20.63 -4.16 18.37
CA ALA A 88 20.88 -3.28 17.23
C ALA A 88 19.70 -3.30 16.23
N LYS A 89 19.33 -2.10 15.77
CA LYS A 89 18.31 -1.91 14.74
C LYS A 89 18.80 -2.48 13.40
N ILE A 90 17.97 -3.24 12.69
CA ILE A 90 18.24 -3.60 11.29
C ILE A 90 17.79 -2.44 10.43
N VAL A 91 18.64 -2.00 9.51
CA VAL A 91 18.29 -0.96 8.56
C VAL A 91 18.71 -1.37 7.16
N LEU A 92 17.74 -1.48 6.24
CA LEU A 92 17.96 -1.78 4.83
C LEU A 92 17.49 -0.59 4.00
N TYR A 93 18.30 -0.20 3.00
CA TYR A 93 18.03 0.95 2.16
C TYR A 93 18.19 0.61 0.68
N ASP A 94 17.40 1.27 -0.18
CA ASP A 94 17.64 1.32 -1.63
C ASP A 94 17.61 -0.10 -2.25
N HIS A 95 18.59 -0.52 -3.05
CA HIS A 95 18.58 -1.80 -3.77
C HIS A 95 18.98 -3.03 -2.91
N VAL A 96 18.14 -3.45 -1.97
CA VAL A 96 18.41 -4.67 -1.17
C VAL A 96 17.41 -5.76 -1.51
N THR A 97 17.91 -6.94 -1.90
CA THR A 97 17.10 -8.15 -2.03
C THR A 97 17.48 -9.16 -0.94
N VAL A 98 16.50 -9.62 -0.18
CA VAL A 98 16.64 -10.71 0.80
C VAL A 98 15.82 -11.90 0.31
N HIS A 99 16.48 -13.02 0.04
CA HIS A 99 15.84 -14.22 -0.51
C HIS A 99 15.11 -15.07 0.55
N ASP A 100 15.34 -14.81 1.83
CA ASP A 100 14.79 -15.56 2.96
C ASP A 100 14.13 -14.60 3.96
N HIS A 101 13.92 -15.05 5.18
CA HIS A 101 13.35 -14.31 6.29
C HIS A 101 14.30 -13.28 6.89
N VAL A 102 13.75 -12.16 7.37
CA VAL A 102 14.46 -11.17 8.20
C VAL A 102 13.92 -11.21 9.63
N ARG A 103 14.80 -11.40 10.62
CA ARG A 103 14.44 -11.49 12.04
C ARG A 103 15.34 -10.62 12.91
N SER A 104 14.74 -9.80 13.78
CA SER A 104 15.45 -8.96 14.74
C SER A 104 14.85 -9.04 16.14
N SER A 105 15.70 -9.07 17.16
CA SER A 105 15.28 -8.77 18.55
C SER A 105 15.04 -7.27 18.80
N SER A 106 15.39 -6.41 17.85
CA SER A 106 15.19 -4.95 17.90
C SER A 106 14.34 -4.49 16.72
N SER A 107 14.24 -3.17 16.52
CA SER A 107 13.46 -2.60 15.43
C SER A 107 14.07 -2.92 14.05
N ILE A 108 13.22 -2.98 13.04
CA ILE A 108 13.59 -3.13 11.63
C ILE A 108 13.11 -1.90 10.88
N SER A 109 13.95 -1.32 10.04
CA SER A 109 13.61 -0.23 9.13
C SER A 109 14.03 -0.60 7.73
N LEU A 110 13.07 -0.58 6.83
CA LEU A 110 13.22 -0.86 5.42
C LEU A 110 12.83 0.42 4.69
N ASP A 111 13.74 0.96 3.90
CA ASP A 111 13.49 2.21 3.20
C ASP A 111 14.01 2.09 1.77
N GLY A 112 13.08 1.81 0.86
CA GLY A 112 13.40 1.63 -0.56
C GLY A 112 13.72 2.91 -1.31
N GLY A 113 13.57 4.07 -0.66
CA GLY A 113 13.54 5.34 -1.35
C GLY A 113 12.41 5.44 -2.38
N GLU A 114 12.45 6.49 -3.19
CA GLU A 114 11.51 6.76 -4.28
C GLU A 114 12.16 6.40 -5.62
N GLY A 115 11.68 5.36 -6.29
CA GLY A 115 12.13 4.95 -7.63
C GLY A 115 13.54 4.37 -7.69
N LYS A 116 14.19 4.07 -6.55
CA LYS A 116 15.59 3.66 -6.47
C LYS A 116 15.75 2.17 -6.12
N GLY A 117 15.07 1.32 -6.87
CA GLY A 117 15.29 -0.13 -6.86
C GLY A 117 14.77 -0.91 -5.66
N GLY A 118 14.36 -0.23 -4.59
CA GLY A 118 13.48 -0.75 -3.55
C GLY A 118 14.05 -1.88 -2.67
N VAL A 119 13.48 -2.01 -1.48
CA VAL A 119 13.80 -3.12 -0.58
C VAL A 119 12.86 -4.28 -0.86
N VAL A 120 13.42 -5.43 -1.23
CA VAL A 120 12.69 -6.62 -1.62
C VAL A 120 13.01 -7.76 -0.65
N ILE A 121 12.00 -8.33 0.00
CA ILE A 121 12.13 -9.45 0.94
C ILE A 121 11.18 -10.56 0.53
N MET A 122 11.74 -11.70 0.13
CA MET A 122 10.98 -12.87 -0.32
C MET A 122 10.38 -13.66 0.86
N GLY A 123 10.95 -13.52 2.07
CA GLY A 123 10.47 -14.18 3.27
C GLY A 123 9.61 -13.30 4.19
N THR A 124 9.27 -13.86 5.35
CA THR A 124 8.69 -13.14 6.50
C THR A 124 9.67 -12.14 7.13
N VAL A 125 9.18 -10.96 7.50
CA VAL A 125 9.89 -10.00 8.36
C VAL A 125 9.34 -10.09 9.78
N LYS A 126 10.20 -10.33 10.79
CA LYS A 126 9.79 -10.43 12.19
C LYS A 126 10.68 -9.57 13.10
N SER A 127 10.07 -8.73 13.91
CA SER A 127 10.74 -7.91 14.92
C SER A 127 10.10 -8.09 16.29
N SER A 128 10.93 -8.22 17.32
CA SER A 128 10.47 -8.13 18.72
C SER A 128 10.20 -6.69 19.18
N SER A 129 10.38 -5.70 18.28
CA SER A 129 10.07 -4.29 18.49
C SER A 129 9.31 -3.78 17.27
N SER A 130 9.58 -2.56 16.79
CA SER A 130 8.85 -1.91 15.70
C SER A 130 9.36 -2.31 14.32
N ILE A 131 8.48 -2.29 13.32
CA ILE A 131 8.85 -2.41 11.91
C ILE A 131 8.40 -1.14 11.17
N GLU A 132 9.29 -0.57 10.37
CA GLU A 132 9.04 0.61 9.57
C GLU A 132 9.40 0.31 8.11
N MET A 133 8.48 0.59 7.20
CA MET A 133 8.63 0.41 5.76
C MET A 133 8.31 1.72 5.04
N ARG A 134 9.25 2.23 4.26
CA ARG A 134 9.15 3.52 3.57
C ARG A 134 9.54 3.43 2.09
N GLY A 135 8.84 4.17 1.24
CA GLY A 135 9.12 4.23 -0.19
C GLY A 135 8.78 2.91 -0.90
N ASP A 136 9.66 2.44 -1.78
CA ASP A 136 9.49 1.21 -2.54
C ASP A 136 9.91 -0.04 -1.74
N VAL A 137 8.96 -0.66 -1.04
CA VAL A 137 9.23 -1.87 -0.25
C VAL A 137 8.28 -2.99 -0.65
N TYR A 138 8.84 -4.14 -1.00
CA TYR A 138 8.07 -5.36 -1.25
C TYR A 138 8.45 -6.46 -0.26
N VAL A 139 7.47 -6.95 0.49
CA VAL A 139 7.58 -8.14 1.34
C VAL A 139 6.61 -9.19 0.83
N GLN A 140 7.11 -10.31 0.33
CA GLN A 140 6.25 -11.40 -0.15
C GLN A 140 5.54 -12.11 1.00
N GLY A 141 6.23 -12.33 2.12
CA GLY A 141 5.69 -13.03 3.29
C GLY A 141 4.95 -12.14 4.28
N ASP A 142 4.74 -12.69 5.49
CA ASP A 142 4.15 -11.96 6.61
C ASP A 142 5.10 -10.88 7.17
N VAL A 143 4.53 -9.88 7.84
CA VAL A 143 5.23 -8.90 8.67
C VAL A 143 4.72 -9.03 10.10
N LYS A 144 5.60 -9.34 11.05
CA LYS A 144 5.23 -9.61 12.46
C LYS A 144 5.99 -8.71 13.41
N SER A 145 5.29 -7.86 14.15
CA SER A 145 5.88 -6.92 15.11
C SER A 145 5.30 -7.11 16.52
N SER A 146 6.14 -7.01 17.54
CA SER A 146 5.70 -6.96 18.95
C SER A 146 5.51 -5.53 19.48
N SER A 147 5.53 -4.53 18.61
CA SER A 147 5.31 -3.13 18.97
C SER A 147 4.46 -2.45 17.90
N LYS A 148 4.98 -1.48 17.14
CA LYS A 148 4.23 -0.79 16.08
C LYS A 148 4.70 -1.19 14.69
N VAL A 149 3.82 -1.05 13.71
CA VAL A 149 4.13 -1.13 12.28
C VAL A 149 3.81 0.19 11.61
N LEU A 150 4.76 0.72 10.83
CA LEU A 150 4.55 1.87 9.94
C LEU A 150 4.77 1.42 8.49
N LEU A 151 3.78 1.62 7.64
CA LEU A 151 3.85 1.44 6.19
C LEU A 151 3.62 2.80 5.53
N GLU A 152 4.62 3.31 4.84
CA GLU A 152 4.59 4.65 4.25
C GLU A 152 5.07 4.62 2.80
N GLY A 153 4.13 4.42 1.87
CA GLY A 153 4.38 4.49 0.43
C GLY A 153 4.25 5.91 -0.11
N ILE A 154 5.04 6.84 0.43
CA ILE A 154 5.11 8.22 -0.08
C ILE A 154 6.29 8.29 -1.04
N GLY A 155 6.05 8.70 -2.28
CA GLY A 155 7.06 8.66 -3.35
C GLY A 155 7.39 7.23 -3.82
N GLY A 156 6.67 6.22 -3.34
CA GLY A 156 6.90 4.82 -3.70
C GLY A 156 5.73 3.96 -3.31
N LEU A 157 5.86 2.64 -3.45
CA LEU A 157 4.82 1.68 -3.09
C LEU A 157 5.32 0.71 -2.02
N VAL A 158 4.59 0.64 -0.90
CA VAL A 158 4.75 -0.44 0.07
C VAL A 158 3.76 -1.55 -0.22
N ARG A 159 4.26 -2.75 -0.51
CA ARG A 159 3.45 -3.94 -0.80
C ARG A 159 3.82 -5.10 0.11
N VAL A 160 2.84 -5.64 0.83
CA VAL A 160 3.00 -6.84 1.67
C VAL A 160 2.06 -7.92 1.16
N GLY A 161 2.61 -9.00 0.60
CA GLY A 161 1.84 -10.12 0.07
C GLY A 161 1.15 -10.94 1.17
N GLY A 162 1.78 -11.05 2.34
CA GLY A 162 1.25 -11.77 3.49
C GLY A 162 0.42 -10.92 4.45
N LYS A 163 0.33 -11.40 5.70
CA LYS A 163 -0.35 -10.70 6.79
C LYS A 163 0.62 -9.78 7.54
N VAL A 164 0.19 -8.56 7.81
CA VAL A 164 0.76 -7.67 8.82
C VAL A 164 0.07 -7.99 10.16
N ASP A 165 0.84 -8.48 11.13
CA ASP A 165 0.37 -8.87 12.46
C ASP A 165 1.17 -8.11 13.52
N THR A 166 0.50 -7.28 14.31
CA THR A 166 1.16 -6.45 15.31
C THR A 166 0.44 -6.41 16.65
N SER A 167 1.21 -6.37 17.75
CA SER A 167 0.66 -6.22 19.09
C SER A 167 0.43 -4.75 19.52
N GLY A 168 0.80 -3.78 18.69
CA GLY A 168 0.61 -2.35 18.95
C GLY A 168 -0.09 -1.67 17.79
N GLN A 169 0.22 -0.41 17.55
CA GLN A 169 -0.43 0.38 16.49
C GLN A 169 0.07 -0.01 15.09
N VAL A 170 -0.83 0.05 14.10
CA VAL A 170 -0.46 0.10 12.68
C VAL A 170 -0.78 1.49 12.13
N THR A 171 0.18 2.08 11.44
CA THR A 171 -0.03 3.29 10.64
C THR A 171 0.26 2.99 9.18
N ILE A 172 -0.68 3.30 8.30
CA ILE A 172 -0.61 3.06 6.85
C ILE A 172 -0.81 4.40 6.15
N ARG A 173 0.15 4.81 5.34
CA ARG A 173 0.14 6.13 4.68
C ARG A 173 0.57 6.02 3.23
N GLY A 174 -0.12 6.76 2.39
CA GLY A 174 0.20 6.88 0.98
C GLY A 174 -0.16 5.66 0.14
N ALA A 175 0.65 5.28 -0.86
CA ALA A 175 0.35 4.13 -1.73
C ALA A 175 0.76 2.82 -1.04
N VAL A 176 -0.23 2.06 -0.55
CA VAL A 176 0.01 0.83 0.21
C VAL A 176 -0.94 -0.29 -0.20
N GLU A 177 -0.38 -1.47 -0.47
CA GLU A 177 -1.15 -2.68 -0.75
C GLU A 177 -0.76 -3.81 0.20
N VAL A 178 -1.71 -4.30 1.01
CA VAL A 178 -1.44 -5.37 1.97
C VAL A 178 -2.47 -6.48 1.83
N GLY A 179 -2.01 -7.73 1.96
CA GLY A 179 -2.87 -8.90 2.07
C GLY A 179 -3.85 -8.75 3.23
N ASN A 180 -3.41 -8.96 4.47
CA ASN A 180 -4.28 -8.79 5.65
C ASN A 180 -3.57 -7.95 6.71
N VAL A 181 -4.30 -7.16 7.49
CA VAL A 181 -3.77 -6.38 8.62
C VAL A 181 -4.53 -6.75 9.88
N GLU A 182 -3.83 -7.25 10.89
CA GLU A 182 -4.35 -7.47 12.24
C GLU A 182 -3.49 -6.72 13.26
N SER A 183 -4.18 -6.00 14.15
CA SER A 183 -3.57 -5.14 15.16
C SER A 183 -4.32 -5.28 16.48
N SER A 184 -3.60 -5.51 17.58
CA SER A 184 -4.22 -5.33 18.90
C SER A 184 -4.28 -3.86 19.34
N GLY A 185 -3.54 -2.96 18.69
CA GLY A 185 -3.65 -1.52 18.89
C GLY A 185 -4.58 -0.84 17.88
N LYS A 186 -4.61 0.49 17.91
CA LYS A 186 -5.33 1.32 16.91
C LYS A 186 -4.72 1.09 15.52
N ILE A 187 -5.55 1.16 14.48
CA ILE A 187 -5.07 1.29 13.10
C ILE A 187 -5.38 2.70 12.60
N ILE A 188 -4.39 3.34 12.01
CA ILE A 188 -4.55 4.63 11.32
C ILE A 188 -4.23 4.42 9.85
N VAL A 189 -5.14 4.82 8.98
CA VAL A 189 -4.98 4.73 7.53
C VAL A 189 -5.18 6.11 6.94
N GLU A 190 -4.18 6.63 6.25
CA GLU A 190 -4.17 7.96 5.65
C GLU A 190 -3.84 7.85 4.17
N SER A 191 -4.86 7.85 3.33
CA SER A 191 -4.71 7.92 1.88
C SER A 191 -4.40 9.36 1.46
N LEU A 192 -3.33 9.55 0.69
CA LEU A 192 -2.93 10.85 0.15
C LEU A 192 -3.51 11.02 -1.26
N GLU A 193 -3.54 12.27 -1.76
CA GLU A 193 -4.12 12.57 -3.07
C GLU A 193 -3.52 11.69 -4.19
N LYS A 194 -4.41 11.10 -5.01
CA LYS A 194 -4.08 10.21 -6.15
C LYS A 194 -3.38 8.91 -5.77
N GLN A 195 -3.28 8.59 -4.48
CA GLN A 195 -2.73 7.33 -3.99
C GLN A 195 -3.88 6.42 -3.57
N ARG A 196 -3.63 5.11 -3.63
CA ARG A 196 -4.62 4.09 -3.28
C ARG A 196 -4.08 3.25 -2.16
N ILE A 197 -4.91 3.03 -1.14
CA ILE A 197 -4.66 2.04 -0.10
C ILE A 197 -5.62 0.88 -0.33
N VAL A 198 -5.06 -0.32 -0.52
CA VAL A 198 -5.86 -1.54 -0.67
C VAL A 198 -5.43 -2.60 0.31
N LEU A 199 -6.38 -3.05 1.12
CA LEU A 199 -6.18 -4.05 2.15
C LEU A 199 -7.14 -5.22 1.88
N GLY A 200 -6.76 -6.46 2.21
CA GLY A 200 -7.69 -7.60 2.21
C GLY A 200 -8.60 -7.55 3.42
N ASP A 201 -8.23 -8.24 4.51
CA ASP A 201 -8.88 -8.09 5.81
C ASP A 201 -8.23 -6.98 6.64
N LEU A 202 -9.05 -6.22 7.36
CA LEU A 202 -8.59 -5.19 8.30
C LEU A 202 -9.20 -5.40 9.68
N GLN A 203 -8.36 -5.76 10.66
CA GLN A 203 -8.81 -6.11 12.00
C GLN A 203 -8.06 -5.32 13.08
N SER A 204 -8.81 -4.61 13.93
CA SER A 204 -8.25 -3.80 15.01
C SER A 204 -8.97 -4.05 16.34
N ARG A 205 -8.22 -4.33 17.40
CA ARG A 205 -8.79 -4.32 18.77
C ARG A 205 -8.85 -2.91 19.36
N GLY A 206 -8.00 -1.98 18.91
CA GLY A 206 -7.93 -0.61 19.44
C GLY A 206 -8.83 0.41 18.77
N GLY A 207 -9.55 0.03 17.71
CA GLY A 207 -10.32 0.97 16.86
C GLY A 207 -9.54 1.44 15.63
N MET A 208 -10.18 2.27 14.82
CA MET A 208 -9.63 2.70 13.54
C MET A 208 -9.88 4.19 13.27
N GLU A 209 -8.93 4.83 12.62
CA GLU A 209 -9.10 6.14 11.98
C GLU A 209 -8.72 6.00 10.51
N ILE A 210 -9.65 6.34 9.64
CA ILE A 210 -9.54 6.15 8.20
C ILE A 210 -9.74 7.50 7.55
N GLU A 211 -8.71 7.96 6.85
CA GLU A 211 -8.66 9.23 6.15
C GLU A 211 -8.40 9.01 4.65
N GLY A 212 -9.16 9.72 3.81
CA GLY A 212 -9.07 9.61 2.35
C GLY A 212 -9.75 8.36 1.77
N ASP A 213 -9.35 7.99 0.55
CA ASP A 213 -9.96 6.88 -0.20
C ASP A 213 -9.26 5.55 0.10
N VAL A 214 -9.99 4.62 0.73
CA VAL A 214 -9.48 3.33 1.20
C VAL A 214 -10.40 2.19 0.76
N GLU A 215 -9.80 1.12 0.25
CA GLU A 215 -10.50 -0.09 -0.18
C GLU A 215 -10.11 -1.30 0.67
N ILE A 216 -11.12 -1.98 1.22
CA ILE A 216 -11.00 -3.23 1.96
C ILE A 216 -11.69 -4.31 1.13
N ARG A 217 -10.91 -5.23 0.57
CA ARG A 217 -11.39 -6.27 -0.35
C ARG A 217 -12.22 -7.34 0.35
N ASN A 218 -11.99 -7.55 1.64
CA ASN A 218 -12.67 -8.58 2.43
C ASN A 218 -13.38 -7.92 3.62
N GLU A 219 -13.07 -8.33 4.85
CA GLU A 219 -13.78 -7.88 6.04
C GLU A 219 -13.05 -6.76 6.78
N LEU A 220 -13.83 -5.83 7.35
CA LEU A 220 -13.36 -4.88 8.34
C LEU A 220 -13.96 -5.23 9.71
N LYS A 221 -13.11 -5.46 10.71
CA LYS A 221 -13.51 -5.71 12.10
C LYS A 221 -12.82 -4.76 13.05
N ALA A 222 -13.59 -4.03 13.85
CA ALA A 222 -13.06 -3.20 14.92
C ALA A 222 -13.73 -3.50 16.26
N SER A 223 -12.93 -3.73 17.31
CA SER A 223 -13.45 -3.79 18.68
C SER A 223 -13.66 -2.38 19.26
N GLY A 224 -12.78 -1.44 18.91
CA GLY A 224 -12.90 -0.04 19.29
C GLY A 224 -13.75 0.79 18.33
N ASN A 225 -13.76 2.11 18.55
CA ASN A 225 -14.47 3.06 17.69
C ASN A 225 -13.79 3.16 16.31
N VAL A 226 -14.59 3.45 15.28
CA VAL A 226 -14.12 3.71 13.91
C VAL A 226 -14.51 5.12 13.51
N LYS A 227 -13.52 5.94 13.13
CA LYS A 227 -13.73 7.28 12.57
C LYS A 227 -13.35 7.25 11.10
N ILE A 228 -14.24 7.76 10.25
CA ILE A 228 -14.08 7.79 8.79
C ILE A 228 -14.16 9.24 8.33
N ASN A 229 -13.12 9.70 7.64
CA ASN A 229 -12.99 11.01 7.03
C ASN A 229 -12.50 10.87 5.58
N GLY A 230 -13.40 10.64 4.65
CA GLY A 230 -13.11 10.25 3.26
C GLY A 230 -14.00 9.12 2.80
N LYS A 231 -13.58 8.38 1.77
CA LYS A 231 -14.32 7.25 1.24
C LYS A 231 -13.74 5.93 1.71
N LEU A 232 -14.53 5.19 2.49
CA LEU A 232 -14.22 3.81 2.86
C LEU A 232 -15.13 2.86 2.10
N HIS A 233 -14.54 1.99 1.27
CA HIS A 233 -15.25 0.90 0.61
C HIS A 233 -14.85 -0.44 1.21
N VAL A 234 -15.81 -1.17 1.76
CA VAL A 234 -15.65 -2.54 2.26
C VAL A 234 -16.47 -3.50 1.40
N HIS A 235 -15.79 -4.40 0.71
CA HIS A 235 -16.45 -5.37 -0.19
C HIS A 235 -17.10 -6.53 0.57
N GLY A 236 -16.57 -6.90 1.74
CA GLY A 236 -17.13 -7.91 2.61
C GLY A 236 -17.95 -7.32 3.76
N ASN A 237 -17.86 -7.95 4.92
CA ASN A 237 -18.59 -7.55 6.11
C ASN A 237 -17.87 -6.40 6.86
N PHE A 238 -18.66 -5.49 7.41
CA PHE A 238 -18.20 -4.41 8.27
C PHE A 238 -18.78 -4.61 9.68
N THR A 239 -17.93 -4.97 10.64
CA THR A 239 -18.33 -5.24 12.03
C THR A 239 -17.59 -4.33 12.99
N VAL A 240 -18.33 -3.54 13.78
CA VAL A 240 -17.76 -2.63 14.78
C VAL A 240 -18.46 -2.82 16.12
N HIS A 241 -17.71 -3.11 17.17
CA HIS A 241 -18.25 -3.20 18.53
C HIS A 241 -18.36 -1.84 19.21
N GLY A 242 -17.47 -0.89 18.85
CA GLY A 242 -17.56 0.50 19.28
C GLY A 242 -18.56 1.33 18.45
N ASN A 243 -18.41 2.65 18.56
CA ASN A 243 -19.14 3.61 17.75
C ASN A 243 -18.47 3.80 16.38
N VAL A 244 -19.27 4.13 15.38
CA VAL A 244 -18.82 4.51 14.04
C VAL A 244 -19.19 5.97 13.81
N LYS A 245 -18.21 6.81 13.51
CA LYS A 245 -18.42 8.21 13.14
C LYS A 245 -17.95 8.45 11.72
N VAL A 246 -18.88 8.84 10.85
CA VAL A 246 -18.60 9.25 9.46
C VAL A 246 -18.68 10.77 9.40
N GLN A 247 -17.62 11.45 8.99
CA GLN A 247 -17.60 12.92 8.92
C GLN A 247 -18.50 13.45 7.79
N ALA A 248 -18.92 14.72 7.89
CA ALA A 248 -19.65 15.39 6.83
C ALA A 248 -18.90 15.29 5.49
N GLY A 249 -19.60 14.88 4.43
CA GLY A 249 -19.01 14.68 3.10
C GLY A 249 -18.19 13.40 2.93
N SER A 250 -18.08 12.55 3.96
CA SER A 250 -17.45 11.23 3.87
C SER A 250 -18.44 10.15 3.46
N GLU A 251 -17.94 9.04 2.92
CA GLU A 251 -18.74 7.93 2.43
C GLU A 251 -18.27 6.60 3.03
N LEU A 252 -19.23 5.80 3.53
CA LEU A 252 -19.00 4.42 3.93
C LEU A 252 -19.86 3.51 3.05
N ILE A 253 -19.22 2.82 2.11
CA ILE A 253 -19.84 1.82 1.25
C ILE A 253 -19.50 0.43 1.80
N VAL A 254 -20.51 -0.40 2.03
CA VAL A 254 -20.33 -1.78 2.45
C VAL A 254 -21.21 -2.67 1.59
N ASN A 255 -20.60 -3.62 0.87
CA ASN A 255 -21.35 -4.55 0.01
C ASN A 255 -21.86 -5.77 0.79
N GLY A 256 -21.20 -6.14 1.89
CA GLY A 256 -21.61 -7.23 2.78
C GLY A 256 -22.47 -6.77 3.96
N ARG A 257 -22.48 -7.58 5.03
CA ARG A 257 -23.25 -7.29 6.24
C ARG A 257 -22.60 -6.15 7.03
N ARG A 258 -23.43 -5.21 7.48
CA ARG A 258 -23.06 -4.15 8.42
C ARG A 258 -23.58 -4.51 9.81
N THR A 259 -22.68 -4.67 10.77
CA THR A 259 -23.02 -4.92 12.18
C THR A 259 -22.33 -3.89 13.05
N ILE A 260 -23.09 -3.04 13.72
CA ILE A 260 -22.56 -2.01 14.63
C ILE A 260 -23.25 -2.20 15.98
N HIS A 261 -22.48 -2.51 17.02
CA HIS A 261 -23.01 -2.69 18.37
C HIS A 261 -23.10 -1.36 19.13
N GLY A 262 -22.27 -0.37 18.77
CA GLY A 262 -22.36 1.00 19.27
C GLY A 262 -23.31 1.87 18.43
N LYS A 263 -23.10 3.18 18.50
CA LYS A 263 -23.83 4.16 17.69
C LYS A 263 -23.16 4.37 16.35
N MET A 264 -23.96 4.63 15.32
CA MET A 264 -23.49 5.18 14.05
C MET A 264 -23.92 6.64 13.97
N GLU A 265 -22.95 7.54 13.83
CA GLU A 265 -23.17 8.98 13.71
C GLU A 265 -22.64 9.46 12.37
N ASN A 266 -23.47 10.19 11.63
CA ASN A 266 -23.04 11.02 10.52
C ASN A 266 -22.94 12.46 11.04
N ALA A 267 -21.76 13.06 10.89
CA ALA A 267 -21.55 14.48 11.21
C ALA A 267 -21.95 15.38 10.04
#